data_AF-A0A060CEU5-F1
#
_entry.id   AF-A0A060CEU5-F1
#
_cell.length_a   1.000
_cell.length_b   1.000
_cell.length_c   1.000
_cell.angle_alpha   90.00
_cell.angle_beta   90.00
_cell.angle_gamma   90.00
#
_symmetry.space_group_name_H-M   'P 1'
#
loop_
_entity.id
_entity.type
_entity.pdbx_description
1 polymer ?
#
loop_
_entity_poly.entity_id
_entity_poly.type
_entity_poly.pdbx_seq_one_letter_code
_entity_poly.pdbx_strand_id
1 'polypeptide(L)'
;HDSGGGYKPSTVIDFDIPRKYGLRQTIADTLGIGGIMRGLRTIPVLLDMCRDMEELCPDVTFLQYTNPMAMNMWAIQKATGIKSVGLCHSVQGTAEQLAWDIGVPIDDINYVSAGINHMAFYLKFERKYDGGVEDLYPRIRQVLDEGRVPGWNRVRYEV
;
A
#
# COMPACT_ATOMS: atom_id res chain seq x y z
N HIS A 1 -6.27 -14.35 -19.89
CA HIS A 1 -5.60 -13.62 -18.79
C HIS A 1 -6.58 -12.62 -18.20
N ASP A 2 -7.44 -13.07 -17.28
CA ASP A 2 -8.35 -12.20 -16.51
C ASP A 2 -8.71 -12.88 -15.17
N SER A 3 -7.69 -13.22 -14.39
CA SER A 3 -7.84 -13.91 -13.10
C SER A 3 -8.23 -12.98 -11.93
N GLY A 4 -8.75 -11.78 -12.23
CA GLY A 4 -9.06 -10.75 -11.22
C GLY A 4 -10.43 -10.07 -11.36
N GLY A 5 -11.28 -10.50 -12.30
CA GLY A 5 -12.66 -10.02 -12.44
C GLY A 5 -12.86 -8.58 -12.91
N GLY A 6 -11.77 -7.82 -13.15
CA GLY A 6 -11.76 -6.49 -13.74
C GLY A 6 -12.62 -5.42 -13.03
N TYR A 7 -12.48 -4.16 -13.45
CA TYR A 7 -13.33 -3.05 -12.98
C TYR A 7 -14.83 -3.33 -13.26
N LYS A 8 -15.13 -4.07 -14.32
CA LYS A 8 -16.46 -4.63 -14.59
C LYS A 8 -16.34 -6.14 -14.83
N PRO A 9 -17.20 -6.97 -14.22
CA PRO A 9 -18.33 -6.59 -13.35
C PRO A 9 -17.95 -6.49 -11.87
N SER A 10 -16.76 -6.93 -11.47
CA SER A 10 -16.50 -7.31 -10.09
C SER A 10 -16.48 -6.14 -9.10
N THR A 11 -15.77 -5.05 -9.42
CA THR A 11 -15.75 -3.84 -8.59
C THR A 11 -17.12 -3.17 -8.48
N VAL A 12 -17.92 -3.18 -9.57
CA VAL A 12 -19.28 -2.60 -9.57
C VAL A 12 -20.22 -3.37 -8.63
N ILE A 13 -20.15 -4.71 -8.63
CA ILE A 13 -20.94 -5.55 -7.73
C ILE A 13 -20.57 -5.29 -6.26
N ASP A 14 -19.29 -5.12 -5.97
CA ASP A 14 -18.79 -4.85 -4.61
C ASP A 14 -19.31 -3.50 -4.06
N PHE A 15 -19.73 -2.56 -4.92
CA PHE A 15 -20.41 -1.33 -4.50
C PHE A 15 -21.94 -1.42 -4.51
N ASP A 16 -22.51 -2.12 -5.48
CA ASP A 16 -23.96 -2.15 -5.68
C ASP A 16 -24.67 -2.99 -4.63
N ILE A 17 -24.06 -4.09 -4.18
CA ILE A 17 -24.66 -4.93 -3.13
C ILE A 17 -24.73 -4.18 -1.80
N PRO A 18 -23.65 -3.63 -1.21
CA PRO A 18 -23.75 -2.88 0.05
C PRO A 18 -24.68 -1.67 -0.04
N ARG A 19 -24.71 -0.98 -1.20
CA ARG A 19 -25.61 0.16 -1.43
C ARG A 19 -27.09 -0.24 -1.33
N LYS A 20 -27.48 -1.43 -1.80
CA LYS A 20 -28.85 -1.95 -1.66
C LYS A 20 -29.26 -2.16 -0.19
N TYR A 21 -28.29 -2.35 0.71
CA TYR A 21 -28.51 -2.51 2.14
C TYR A 21 -28.19 -1.24 2.96
N GLY A 22 -28.11 -0.06 2.31
CA GLY A 22 -27.93 1.23 2.97
C GLY A 22 -26.49 1.61 3.31
N LEU A 23 -25.50 0.80 2.93
CA LEU A 23 -24.08 1.07 3.17
C LEU A 23 -23.44 1.76 1.96
N ARG A 24 -23.10 3.04 2.09
CA ARG A 24 -22.28 3.79 1.12
C ARG A 24 -20.82 3.76 1.56
N GLN A 25 -19.95 3.23 0.72
CA GLN A 25 -18.50 3.15 0.97
C GLN A 25 -17.76 3.93 -0.13
N THR A 26 -16.69 4.64 0.24
CA THR A 26 -15.65 5.06 -0.72
C THR A 26 -14.86 3.82 -1.17
N ILE A 27 -13.92 3.95 -2.12
CA ILE A 27 -13.22 2.81 -2.72
C ILE A 27 -12.60 1.92 -1.63
N ALA A 28 -13.28 0.81 -1.34
CA ALA A 28 -12.97 -0.13 -0.27
C ALA A 28 -11.94 -1.15 -0.76
N ASP A 29 -10.83 -0.69 -1.32
CA ASP A 29 -9.91 -1.57 -2.06
C ASP A 29 -9.09 -2.51 -1.16
N THR A 30 -8.91 -2.09 0.10
CA THR A 30 -8.01 -2.76 1.06
C THR A 30 -8.73 -3.09 2.38
N LEU A 31 -9.66 -2.24 2.81
CA LEU A 31 -10.39 -2.35 4.08
C LEU A 31 -11.90 -2.14 3.84
N GLY A 32 -12.73 -2.59 4.78
CA GLY A 32 -14.20 -2.54 4.65
C GLY A 32 -14.77 -3.69 3.82
N ILE A 33 -16.07 -3.61 3.51
CA ILE A 33 -16.80 -4.73 2.89
C ILE A 33 -16.27 -5.04 1.49
N GLY A 34 -15.96 -4.02 0.69
CA GLY A 34 -15.35 -4.22 -0.63
C GLY A 34 -14.02 -4.98 -0.56
N GLY A 35 -13.18 -4.65 0.42
CA GLY A 35 -11.87 -5.29 0.61
C GLY A 35 -12.04 -6.76 1.00
N ILE A 36 -12.99 -7.06 1.89
CA ILE A 36 -13.31 -8.44 2.28
C ILE A 36 -13.83 -9.24 1.07
N MET A 37 -14.78 -8.70 0.31
CA MET A 37 -15.34 -9.37 -0.87
C MET A 37 -14.27 -9.64 -1.93
N ARG A 38 -13.39 -8.67 -2.17
CA ARG A 38 -12.23 -8.84 -3.04
C ARG A 38 -11.28 -9.93 -2.52
N GLY A 39 -11.00 -9.93 -1.22
CA GLY A 39 -10.20 -10.96 -0.56
C GLY A 39 -10.79 -12.36 -0.77
N LEU A 40 -12.09 -12.54 -0.56
CA LEU A 40 -12.77 -13.83 -0.74
C LEU A 40 -12.65 -14.39 -2.17
N ARG A 41 -12.59 -13.54 -3.18
CA ARG A 41 -12.37 -13.97 -4.58
C ARG A 41 -10.91 -14.20 -4.92
N THR A 42 -10.01 -13.44 -4.31
CA THR A 42 -8.58 -13.42 -4.69
C THR A 42 -7.79 -14.49 -3.94
N ILE A 43 -8.10 -14.72 -2.67
CA ILE A 43 -7.39 -15.68 -1.81
C ILE A 43 -7.35 -17.09 -2.42
N PRO A 44 -8.47 -17.70 -2.87
CA PRO A 44 -8.44 -19.04 -3.42
C PRO A 44 -7.47 -19.17 -4.61
N VAL A 45 -7.48 -18.20 -5.52
CA VAL A 45 -6.58 -18.18 -6.68
C VAL A 45 -5.12 -18.09 -6.28
N LEU A 46 -4.79 -17.24 -5.29
CA LEU A 46 -3.42 -17.12 -4.79
C LEU A 46 -2.95 -18.40 -4.10
N LEU A 47 -3.83 -19.09 -3.37
CA LEU A 47 -3.49 -20.35 -2.72
C LEU A 47 -3.29 -21.48 -3.73
N ASP A 48 -4.09 -21.55 -4.79
CA ASP A 48 -3.90 -22.51 -5.87
C ASP A 48 -2.55 -22.28 -6.56
N MET A 49 -2.19 -21.02 -6.86
CA MET A 49 -0.87 -20.70 -7.39
C MET A 49 0.27 -21.11 -6.43
N CYS A 50 0.11 -20.86 -5.12
CA CYS A 50 1.13 -21.26 -4.16
C CYS A 50 1.28 -22.79 -4.07
N ARG A 51 0.21 -23.57 -4.25
CA ARG A 51 0.31 -25.04 -4.30
C ARG A 51 1.12 -25.50 -5.52
N ASP A 52 0.88 -24.90 -6.68
CA ASP A 52 1.69 -25.18 -7.87
C ASP A 52 3.16 -24.81 -7.63
N MET A 53 3.42 -23.70 -6.93
CA MET A 53 4.79 -23.29 -6.58
C MET A 53 5.45 -24.26 -5.60
N GLU A 54 4.72 -24.83 -4.65
CA GLU A 54 5.27 -25.83 -3.71
C GLU A 54 5.75 -27.10 -4.43
N GLU A 55 5.06 -27.49 -5.50
CA GLU A 55 5.45 -28.64 -6.32
C GLU A 55 6.60 -28.30 -7.30
N LEU A 56 6.52 -27.16 -7.97
CA LEU A 56 7.37 -26.84 -9.12
C LEU A 56 8.62 -26.03 -8.76
N CYS A 57 8.54 -25.18 -7.74
CA CYS A 57 9.61 -24.23 -7.41
C CYS A 57 9.60 -23.79 -5.93
N PRO A 58 9.71 -24.72 -4.95
CA PRO A 58 9.51 -24.42 -3.53
C PRO A 58 10.48 -23.39 -2.93
N ASP A 59 11.66 -23.20 -3.53
CA ASP A 59 12.74 -22.35 -2.99
C ASP A 59 12.67 -20.89 -3.45
N VAL A 60 11.66 -20.49 -4.23
CA VAL A 60 11.54 -19.12 -4.74
C VAL A 60 10.83 -18.19 -3.76
N THR A 61 11.01 -16.88 -3.95
CA THR A 61 10.24 -15.86 -3.20
C THR A 61 9.07 -15.35 -4.05
N PHE A 62 7.85 -15.53 -3.57
CA PHE A 62 6.65 -15.00 -4.20
C PHE A 62 6.49 -13.50 -3.89
N LEU A 63 6.52 -12.67 -4.93
CA LEU A 63 6.26 -11.23 -4.83
C LEU A 63 4.80 -10.94 -5.13
N GLN A 64 4.05 -10.58 -4.09
CA GLN A 64 2.60 -10.35 -4.16
C GLN A 64 2.35 -8.84 -4.25
N TYR A 65 1.66 -8.39 -5.31
CA TYR A 65 1.28 -6.98 -5.53
C TYR A 65 -0.24 -6.73 -5.47
N THR A 66 -1.04 -7.78 -5.27
CA THR A 66 -2.49 -7.72 -5.46
C THR A 66 -3.23 -7.38 -4.18
N ASN A 67 -4.09 -6.37 -4.22
CA ASN A 67 -4.99 -6.07 -3.11
C ASN A 67 -6.10 -7.12 -2.94
N PRO A 68 -6.61 -7.32 -1.70
CA PRO A 68 -6.18 -6.68 -0.44
C PRO A 68 -4.88 -7.30 0.11
N MET A 69 -3.79 -6.54 0.11
CA MET A 69 -2.44 -7.04 0.40
C MET A 69 -2.37 -7.75 1.76
N ALA A 70 -2.87 -7.10 2.82
CA ALA A 70 -2.80 -7.64 4.17
C ALA A 70 -3.54 -8.98 4.29
N MET A 71 -4.79 -9.05 3.80
CA MET A 71 -5.59 -10.28 3.83
C MET A 71 -4.98 -11.39 2.96
N ASN A 72 -4.50 -11.05 1.77
CA ASN A 72 -3.87 -12.00 0.85
C ASN A 72 -2.58 -12.58 1.45
N MET A 73 -1.68 -11.73 1.95
CA MET A 73 -0.44 -12.16 2.58
C MET A 73 -0.70 -13.00 3.83
N TRP A 74 -1.72 -12.66 4.62
CA TRP A 74 -2.12 -13.48 5.76
C TRP A 74 -2.61 -14.87 5.35
N ALA A 75 -3.42 -14.96 4.30
CA ALA A 75 -3.90 -16.24 3.81
C ALA A 75 -2.75 -17.11 3.29
N ILE A 76 -1.85 -16.55 2.48
CA ILE A 76 -0.67 -17.24 1.94
C ILE A 76 0.21 -17.78 3.07
N GLN A 77 0.59 -16.92 4.03
CA GLN A 77 1.47 -17.31 5.13
C GLN A 77 0.85 -18.35 6.07
N LYS A 78 -0.48 -18.36 6.20
CA LYS A 78 -1.19 -19.32 7.06
C LYS A 78 -1.37 -20.69 6.39
N ALA A 79 -1.53 -20.71 5.07
CA ALA A 79 -1.95 -21.91 4.34
C ALA A 79 -0.81 -22.59 3.56
N THR A 80 0.35 -21.95 3.40
CA THR A 80 1.42 -22.40 2.49
C THR A 80 2.79 -22.21 3.12
N GLY A 81 3.78 -23.00 2.68
CA GLY A 81 5.19 -22.88 3.07
C GLY A 81 5.99 -21.90 2.20
N ILE A 82 5.41 -21.35 1.15
CA ILE A 82 6.11 -20.49 0.19
C ILE A 82 6.57 -19.19 0.86
N LYS A 83 7.86 -18.90 0.71
CA LYS A 83 8.44 -17.62 1.10
C LYS A 83 7.77 -16.52 0.27
N SER A 84 7.09 -15.59 0.93
CA SER A 84 6.30 -14.55 0.26
C SER A 84 6.58 -13.16 0.83
N VAL A 85 6.55 -12.16 -0.06
CA VAL A 85 6.70 -10.74 0.28
C VAL A 85 5.62 -9.93 -0.42
N GLY A 86 4.89 -9.13 0.36
CA GLY A 86 3.88 -8.21 -0.16
C GLY A 86 4.50 -6.85 -0.49
N LEU A 87 4.24 -6.33 -1.69
CA LEU A 87 4.82 -5.09 -2.20
C LEU A 87 3.73 -4.06 -2.53
N CYS A 88 3.89 -2.84 -2.02
CA CYS A 88 2.99 -1.72 -2.27
C CYS A 88 3.80 -0.44 -2.55
N HIS A 89 3.27 0.43 -3.41
CA HIS A 89 3.92 1.66 -3.85
C HIS A 89 3.62 2.88 -2.95
N SER A 90 2.80 2.72 -1.90
CA SER A 90 2.29 3.85 -1.12
C SER A 90 3.37 4.61 -0.34
N VAL A 91 4.39 3.90 0.16
CA VAL A 91 5.49 4.48 0.93
C VAL A 91 6.45 5.24 0.02
N GLN A 92 6.76 4.69 -1.15
CA GLN A 92 7.65 5.34 -2.12
C GLN A 92 6.98 6.60 -2.69
N GLY A 93 5.73 6.49 -3.14
CA GLY A 93 5.01 7.64 -3.69
C GLY A 93 4.75 8.75 -2.67
N THR A 94 4.62 8.41 -1.38
CA THR A 94 4.51 9.44 -0.34
C THR A 94 5.85 10.13 -0.07
N ALA A 95 6.97 9.40 -0.14
CA ALA A 95 8.29 9.99 0.03
C ALA A 95 8.63 10.94 -1.13
N GLU A 96 8.30 10.56 -2.36
CA GLU A 96 8.44 11.41 -3.57
C GLU A 96 7.64 12.71 -3.45
N GLN A 97 6.40 12.64 -2.96
CA GLN A 97 5.56 13.82 -2.76
C GLN A 97 6.14 14.76 -1.70
N LEU A 98 6.53 14.21 -0.54
CA LEU A 98 7.17 15.00 0.52
C LEU A 98 8.48 15.63 0.05
N ALA A 99 9.29 14.88 -0.71
CA ALA A 99 10.54 15.35 -1.31
C ALA A 99 10.31 16.57 -2.19
N TRP A 100 9.30 16.51 -3.06
CA TRP A 100 8.89 17.62 -3.90
C TRP A 100 8.44 18.82 -3.05
N ASP A 101 7.55 18.61 -2.08
CA ASP A 101 6.97 19.68 -1.27
C ASP A 101 8.04 20.49 -0.48
N ILE A 102 9.15 19.83 -0.09
CA ILE A 102 10.30 20.45 0.60
C ILE A 102 11.47 20.82 -0.32
N GLY A 103 11.38 20.54 -1.63
CA GLY A 103 12.40 20.86 -2.63
C GLY A 103 13.71 20.08 -2.47
N VAL A 104 13.66 18.83 -2.02
CA VAL A 104 14.84 17.96 -1.86
C VAL A 104 14.77 16.84 -2.91
N PRO A 105 15.87 16.55 -3.65
CA PRO A 105 15.90 15.40 -4.56
C PRO A 105 15.60 14.10 -3.83
N ILE A 106 14.71 13.26 -4.37
CA ILE A 106 14.34 11.98 -3.74
C ILE A 106 15.56 11.07 -3.55
N ASP A 107 16.53 11.13 -4.45
CA ASP A 107 17.77 10.35 -4.40
C ASP A 107 18.67 10.71 -3.21
N ASP A 108 18.50 11.91 -2.65
CA ASP A 108 19.24 12.36 -1.46
C ASP A 108 18.51 11.98 -0.15
N ILE A 109 17.26 11.49 -0.23
CA ILE A 109 16.44 11.20 0.94
C ILE A 109 16.61 9.75 1.37
N ASN A 110 17.02 9.58 2.61
CA ASN A 110 16.98 8.33 3.34
C ASN A 110 15.79 8.34 4.29
N TYR A 111 14.98 7.29 4.30
CA TYR A 111 13.85 7.20 5.21
C TYR A 111 13.69 5.80 5.78
N VAL A 112 13.08 5.74 6.96
CA VAL A 112 12.64 4.49 7.59
C VAL A 112 11.14 4.61 7.80
N SER A 113 10.38 3.68 7.24
CA SER A 113 8.93 3.60 7.45
C SER A 113 8.56 2.32 8.20
N ALA A 114 7.56 2.39 9.06
CA ALA A 114 6.98 1.23 9.72
C ALA A 114 5.45 1.33 9.79
N GLY A 115 4.78 0.18 9.87
CA GLY A 115 3.33 0.09 9.99
C GLY A 115 2.78 -1.11 9.23
N ILE A 116 1.48 -1.05 8.93
CA ILE A 116 0.78 -2.07 8.13
C ILE A 116 0.47 -1.52 6.74
N ASN A 117 0.15 -2.41 5.80
CA ASN A 117 -0.24 -1.98 4.45
C ASN A 117 -1.43 -0.99 4.52
N HIS A 118 -1.29 0.15 3.82
CA HIS A 118 -2.21 1.31 3.86
C HIS A 118 -2.32 2.05 5.22
N MET A 119 -1.46 1.76 6.18
CA MET A 119 -1.30 2.53 7.43
C MET A 119 0.16 2.44 7.89
N ALA A 120 1.02 3.20 7.20
CA ALA A 120 2.46 3.28 7.48
C ALA A 120 2.85 4.72 7.81
N PHE A 121 3.84 4.86 8.69
CA PHE A 121 4.37 6.12 9.16
C PHE A 121 5.88 6.16 8.90
N TYR A 122 6.41 7.33 8.54
CA TYR A 122 7.85 7.54 8.58
C TYR A 122 8.29 7.68 10.04
N LEU A 123 9.30 6.90 10.41
CA LEU A 123 10.01 7.00 11.68
C LEU A 123 11.27 7.87 11.54
N LYS A 124 11.82 7.91 10.32
CA LYS A 124 12.94 8.77 9.93
C LYS A 124 12.68 9.29 8.52
N PHE A 125 12.97 10.56 8.31
CA PHE A 125 12.95 11.19 7.00
C PHE A 125 14.10 12.21 6.99
N GLU A 126 15.22 11.82 6.39
CA GLU A 126 16.49 12.53 6.51
C GLU A 126 17.19 12.64 5.16
N ARG A 127 18.03 13.66 4.98
CA ARG A 127 18.90 13.79 3.82
C ARG A 127 20.32 13.43 4.21
N LYS A 128 20.98 12.59 3.42
CA LYS A 128 22.43 12.34 3.57
C LYS A 128 23.21 13.14 2.54
N TYR A 129 24.25 13.82 2.98
CA TYR A 129 25.16 14.59 2.12
C TYR A 129 26.59 14.51 2.69
N ASP A 130 27.58 14.95 1.92
CA ASP A 130 29.00 14.81 2.28
C ASP A 130 29.37 15.45 3.63
N GLY A 131 28.56 16.38 4.14
CA GLY A 131 28.74 17.07 5.42
C GLY A 131 27.93 16.51 6.59
N GLY A 132 27.12 15.47 6.41
CA GLY A 132 26.37 14.84 7.50
C GLY A 132 24.95 14.39 7.13
N VAL A 133 24.09 14.37 8.15
CA VAL A 133 22.69 13.96 8.04
C VAL A 133 21.80 15.11 8.50
N GLU A 134 20.85 15.53 7.65
CA GLU A 134 19.85 16.56 7.96
C GLU A 134 18.50 15.88 8.24
N ASP A 135 17.91 16.15 9.41
CA ASP A 135 16.51 15.81 9.68
C ASP A 135 15.59 16.73 8.87
N LEU A 136 14.71 16.16 8.06
CA LEU A 136 13.84 16.89 7.14
C LEU A 136 12.45 17.20 7.74
N TYR A 137 12.09 16.67 8.91
CA TYR A 137 10.82 17.00 9.58
C TYR A 137 10.61 18.51 9.79
N PRO A 138 11.62 19.31 10.19
CA PRO A 138 11.49 20.76 10.28
C PRO A 138 11.06 21.42 8.95
N ARG A 139 11.59 20.95 7.80
CA ARG A 139 11.20 21.47 6.49
C ARG A 139 9.79 21.07 6.10
N ILE A 140 9.37 19.86 6.44
CA ILE A 140 7.98 19.41 6.22
C ILE A 140 7.01 20.29 7.02
N ARG A 141 7.33 20.61 8.28
CA ARG A 141 6.53 21.54 9.10
C ARG A 141 6.50 22.95 8.53
N GLN A 142 7.62 23.44 7.99
CA GLN A 142 7.67 24.74 7.33
C GLN A 142 6.70 24.85 6.14
N VAL A 143 6.46 23.77 5.38
CA VAL A 143 5.44 23.75 4.31
C VAL A 143 4.05 24.03 4.87
N LEU A 144 3.74 23.49 6.05
CA LEU A 144 2.49 23.72 6.76
C LEU A 144 2.39 25.16 7.25
N ASP A 145 3.42 25.65 7.94
CA ASP A 145 3.46 26.98 8.54
C ASP A 145 3.36 28.09 7.49
N GLU A 146 3.95 27.88 6.30
CA GLU A 146 3.92 28.82 5.18
C GLU A 146 2.65 28.69 4.31
N GLY A 147 1.73 27.78 4.65
CA GLY A 147 0.50 27.56 3.89
C GLY A 147 0.74 27.03 2.48
N ARG A 148 1.89 26.39 2.22
CA ARG A 148 2.29 25.84 0.92
C ARG A 148 1.75 24.43 0.66
N VAL A 149 1.00 23.87 1.61
CA VAL A 149 0.41 22.52 1.50
C VAL A 149 -0.49 22.43 0.25
N PRO A 150 -0.22 21.51 -0.68
CA PRO A 150 -1.08 21.34 -1.85
C PRO A 150 -2.51 20.98 -1.44
N GLY A 151 -3.50 21.61 -2.07
CA GLY A 151 -4.92 21.40 -1.73
C GLY A 151 -5.37 19.93 -1.82
N TRP A 152 -4.74 19.13 -2.68
CA TRP A 152 -5.01 17.71 -2.88
C TRP A 152 -4.27 16.79 -1.89
N ASN A 153 -3.36 17.32 -1.06
CA ASN A 153 -2.46 16.54 -0.20
C ASN A 153 -2.58 16.85 1.31
N ARG A 154 -3.64 17.54 1.73
CA ARG A 154 -3.78 18.05 3.11
C ARG A 154 -3.67 16.99 4.19
N VAL A 155 -4.27 15.82 3.96
CA VAL A 155 -4.27 14.69 4.90
C VAL A 155 -2.88 14.16 5.29
N ARG A 156 -1.83 14.42 4.48
CA ARG A 156 -0.46 14.00 4.82
C ARG A 156 0.23 14.94 5.83
N TYR A 157 -0.34 16.13 6.03
CA TYR A 157 0.14 17.16 6.95
C TYR A 157 -0.76 17.32 8.18
N GLU A 158 -1.88 16.59 8.24
CA GLU A 158 -2.74 16.49 9.41
C GLU A 158 -2.11 15.50 10.40
N VAL A 159 -1.11 15.95 11.16
CA VAL A 159 -0.47 15.19 12.26
C VAL A 159 -0.32 16.06 13.49
#